data_AF-A0A8M6YUX6-F1
#
_entry.id   AF-A0A8M6YUX6-F1
#
_cell.length_a   1.000
_cell.length_b   1.000
_cell.length_c   1.000
_cell.angle_alpha   90.00
_cell.angle_beta   90.00
_cell.angle_gamma   90.00
#
_symmetry.space_group_name_H-M   'P 1'
#
loop_
_entity.id
_entity.type
_entity.pdbx_description
1 polymer ?
#
loop_
_entity_poly.entity_id
_entity_poly.type
_entity_poly.pdbx_seq_one_letter_code
_entity_poly.pdbx_strand_id
1 'polypeptide(L)'
;MHQASKDHTKKAPDVPAHQDRACEFVECPMRAANGTKPTLSDINPANMMPPPNQQPSADQPFPLSVVREESTIPRAGAERNWVYPSEQMFWNAMLRKGWRWNKGDINQNDMGDIIKIHNQNNEQAWQEILRWEKLHSK
;
A
#
# COMPACT_ATOMS: atom_id res chain seq x y z
N MET A 1 20.05 39.82 36.83
CA MET A 1 19.98 40.08 35.38
C MET A 1 20.90 39.09 34.67
N HIS A 2 20.34 38.03 34.08
CA HIS A 2 20.88 37.37 32.88
C HIS A 2 19.70 36.63 32.23
N GLN A 3 19.45 36.98 30.98
CA GLN A 3 18.31 36.57 30.16
C GLN A 3 18.55 35.17 29.58
N ALA A 4 17.50 34.35 29.59
CA ALA A 4 17.46 33.06 28.91
C ALA A 4 17.44 33.24 27.39
N SER A 5 18.35 32.57 26.69
CA SER A 5 18.31 32.44 25.23
C SER A 5 17.30 31.35 24.87
N LYS A 6 16.29 31.71 24.06
CA LYS A 6 15.30 30.78 23.50
C LYS A 6 15.88 30.17 22.24
N ASP A 7 16.12 28.87 22.23
CA ASP A 7 16.51 28.15 21.03
C ASP A 7 15.28 27.66 20.24
N HIS A 8 15.37 27.81 18.93
CA HIS A 8 14.27 27.69 17.98
C HIS A 8 13.86 26.23 17.73
N THR A 9 12.64 25.86 18.13
CA THR A 9 11.96 24.67 17.59
C THR A 9 11.67 24.86 16.10
N LYS A 10 12.45 24.19 15.24
CA LYS A 10 12.14 24.04 13.81
C LYS A 10 10.79 23.33 13.66
N LYS A 11 9.77 24.03 13.13
CA LYS A 11 8.53 23.40 12.66
C LYS A 11 8.87 22.46 11.49
N ALA A 12 8.44 21.20 11.59
CA ALA A 12 8.46 20.27 10.47
C ALA A 12 7.62 20.82 9.30
N PRO A 13 8.01 20.55 8.03
CA PRO A 13 7.26 20.99 6.87
C PRO A 13 5.83 20.41 6.87
N ASP A 14 4.88 21.23 6.42
CA ASP A 14 3.45 20.94 6.30
C ASP A 14 3.27 19.67 5.45
N VAL A 15 2.89 18.56 6.08
CA VAL A 15 2.53 17.33 5.35
C VAL A 15 1.19 17.56 4.66
N PRO A 16 0.96 17.00 3.46
CA PRO A 16 -0.34 17.14 2.80
C PRO A 16 -1.47 16.68 3.74
N ALA A 17 -2.58 17.44 3.82
CA ALA A 17 -3.67 17.22 4.80
C ALA A 17 -4.23 15.78 4.85
N HIS A 18 -4.03 14.98 3.80
CA HIS A 18 -4.40 13.56 3.79
C HIS A 18 -3.51 12.69 4.71
N GLN A 19 -2.33 13.15 5.10
CA GLN A 19 -1.40 12.44 5.98
C GLN A 19 -1.66 12.74 7.45
N ASP A 20 -2.01 13.98 7.82
CA ASP A 20 -2.25 14.40 9.21
C ASP A 20 -3.32 13.58 9.92
N ARG A 21 -4.31 13.10 9.16
CA ARG A 21 -5.43 12.28 9.66
C ARG A 21 -5.42 10.86 9.10
N ALA A 22 -4.33 10.44 8.44
CA ALA A 22 -4.26 9.10 7.85
C ALA A 22 -4.57 8.01 8.89
N CYS A 23 -4.07 8.16 10.12
CA CYS A 23 -4.36 7.22 11.20
C CYS A 23 -5.84 7.20 11.62
N GLU A 24 -6.58 8.30 11.46
CA GLU A 24 -8.00 8.35 11.79
C GLU A 24 -8.87 7.64 10.74
N PHE A 25 -8.41 7.59 9.48
CA PHE A 25 -9.15 6.98 8.38
C PHE A 25 -8.72 5.54 8.07
N VAL A 26 -7.57 5.09 8.58
CA VAL A 26 -7.10 3.72 8.38
C VAL A 26 -7.78 2.82 9.41
N GLU A 27 -8.90 2.22 8.99
CA GLU A 27 -9.54 1.17 9.76
C GLU A 27 -8.58 -0.01 9.97
N CYS A 28 -8.61 -0.61 11.16
CA CYS A 28 -7.75 -1.76 11.47
C CYS A 28 -8.03 -2.88 10.44
N PRO A 29 -7.02 -3.38 9.70
CA PRO A 29 -7.23 -4.32 8.61
C PRO A 29 -8.04 -5.57 8.98
N MET A 30 -7.98 -5.95 10.26
CA MET A 30 -8.70 -7.08 10.83
C MET A 30 -10.22 -6.91 10.84
N ARG A 31 -10.74 -5.67 10.86
CA ARG A 31 -12.19 -5.38 10.89
C ARG A 31 -12.83 -5.25 9.51
N ALA A 32 -12.03 -4.91 8.50
CA ALA A 32 -12.51 -4.59 7.15
C ALA A 32 -12.55 -5.79 6.19
N ALA A 33 -11.99 -6.95 6.57
CA ALA A 33 -12.29 -8.18 5.84
C ALA A 33 -13.76 -8.54 6.11
N ASN A 34 -14.55 -8.58 5.02
CA ASN A 34 -15.98 -8.93 4.92
C ASN A 34 -16.61 -9.54 6.17
N GLY A 35 -17.84 -9.14 6.51
CA GLY A 35 -18.61 -9.40 7.76
C GLY A 35 -18.62 -10.81 8.39
N THR A 36 -17.91 -11.78 7.85
CA THR A 36 -17.42 -12.97 8.53
C THR A 36 -16.10 -12.64 9.25
N LYS A 37 -16.13 -12.61 10.59
CA LYS A 37 -14.90 -12.44 11.40
C LYS A 37 -13.82 -13.41 10.89
N PRO A 38 -12.66 -12.93 10.39
CA PRO A 38 -11.61 -13.84 9.93
C PRO A 38 -11.27 -14.77 11.09
N THR A 39 -11.28 -16.08 10.83
CA THR A 39 -10.85 -17.02 11.85
C THR A 39 -9.36 -16.81 12.08
N LEU A 40 -8.85 -17.05 13.29
CA LEU A 40 -7.41 -16.90 13.58
C LEU A 40 -6.53 -17.71 12.61
N SER A 41 -7.04 -18.81 12.06
CA SER A 41 -6.39 -19.64 11.04
C SER A 41 -6.24 -18.96 9.67
N ASP A 42 -7.06 -17.96 9.34
CA ASP A 42 -7.00 -17.29 8.03
C ASP A 42 -6.04 -16.09 8.02
N ILE A 43 -5.55 -15.69 9.20
CA ILE A 43 -4.64 -14.55 9.34
C ILE A 43 -3.22 -15.01 9.02
N ASN A 44 -2.59 -14.36 8.04
CA ASN A 44 -1.20 -14.63 7.72
C ASN A 44 -0.28 -14.12 8.85
N PRO A 45 0.48 -14.99 9.54
CA PRO A 45 1.30 -14.58 10.69
C PRO A 45 2.46 -13.64 10.29
N ALA A 46 2.87 -13.62 9.01
CA ALA A 46 3.98 -12.80 8.55
C ALA A 46 3.64 -11.30 8.49
N ASN A 47 2.37 -10.94 8.35
CA ASN A 47 1.92 -9.54 8.27
C ASN A 47 0.62 -9.25 9.02
N MET A 48 0.08 -10.26 9.73
CA MET A 48 -1.19 -10.20 10.47
C MET A 48 -2.39 -9.72 9.64
N MET A 49 -2.33 -9.91 8.32
CA MET A 49 -3.41 -9.55 7.42
C MET A 49 -4.35 -10.74 7.18
N PRO A 50 -5.67 -10.51 7.12
CA PRO A 50 -6.61 -11.50 6.62
C PRO A 50 -6.38 -11.76 5.12
N PRO A 51 -7.02 -12.78 4.54
CA PRO A 51 -6.95 -13.05 3.11
C PRO A 51 -7.37 -11.82 2.29
N PRO A 52 -6.72 -11.55 1.15
CA PRO A 52 -6.99 -10.35 0.37
C PRO A 52 -8.40 -10.36 -0.20
N ASN A 53 -9.16 -9.28 0.01
CA ASN A 53 -10.47 -9.11 -0.62
C ASN A 53 -10.32 -8.76 -2.10
N GLN A 54 -10.68 -9.70 -2.98
CA GLN A 54 -10.71 -9.55 -4.43
C GLN A 54 -12.13 -9.44 -4.99
N GLN A 55 -13.14 -9.22 -4.14
CA GLN A 55 -14.51 -8.98 -4.61
C GLN A 55 -14.69 -7.51 -5.00
N PRO A 56 -15.44 -7.21 -6.08
CA PRO A 56 -15.83 -5.84 -6.41
C PRO A 56 -16.57 -5.15 -5.26
N SER A 57 -16.33 -3.86 -5.08
CA SER A 57 -17.13 -3.04 -4.14
C SER A 57 -18.51 -2.73 -4.72
N ALA A 58 -19.51 -2.49 -3.86
CA ALA A 58 -20.90 -2.24 -4.28
C ALA A 58 -21.06 -1.16 -5.37
N ASP A 59 -20.29 -0.06 -5.28
CA ASP A 59 -20.36 1.08 -6.20
C ASP A 59 -19.23 1.10 -7.24
N GLN A 60 -18.59 -0.05 -7.52
CA GLN A 60 -17.51 -0.11 -8.50
C GLN A 60 -18.06 0.05 -9.93
N PRO A 61 -17.61 1.06 -10.71
CA PRO A 61 -18.24 1.39 -11.99
C PRO A 61 -17.86 0.45 -13.15
N PHE A 62 -16.76 -0.30 -13.02
CA PHE A 62 -16.25 -1.20 -14.07
C PHE A 62 -15.52 -2.40 -13.44
N PRO A 63 -15.44 -3.55 -14.15
CA PRO A 63 -14.69 -4.70 -13.67
C PRO A 63 -13.19 -4.37 -13.61
N LEU A 64 -12.52 -4.90 -12.59
CA LEU A 64 -11.07 -4.80 -12.42
C LEU A 64 -10.46 -6.20 -12.42
N SER A 65 -9.22 -6.30 -12.92
CA SER A 65 -8.50 -7.55 -12.92
C SER A 65 -8.22 -8.05 -11.50
N VAL A 66 -8.37 -9.36 -11.31
CA VAL A 66 -7.98 -10.08 -10.08
C VAL A 66 -6.62 -10.78 -10.23
N VAL A 67 -6.02 -10.70 -11.43
CA VAL A 67 -4.71 -11.26 -11.73
C VAL A 67 -3.64 -10.50 -10.97
N ARG A 68 -2.67 -11.24 -10.44
CA ARG A 68 -1.53 -10.71 -9.70
C ARG A 68 -0.25 -11.05 -10.44
N GLU A 69 0.73 -10.16 -10.32
CA GLU A 69 2.05 -10.29 -10.93
C GLU A 69 3.08 -10.64 -9.85
N GLU A 70 3.93 -11.63 -10.15
CA GLU A 70 5.08 -11.96 -9.29
C GLU A 70 6.25 -11.01 -9.60
N SER A 71 6.81 -10.41 -8.56
CA SER A 71 7.96 -9.50 -8.63
C SER A 71 9.27 -10.24 -8.88
N THR A 72 10.37 -9.50 -9.13
CA THR A 72 11.74 -10.07 -9.04
C THR A 72 12.33 -10.01 -7.62
N ILE A 73 11.56 -9.49 -6.66
CA ILE A 73 12.02 -9.23 -5.29
C ILE A 73 11.81 -10.48 -4.43
N PRO A 74 12.88 -11.09 -3.88
CA PRO A 74 12.76 -12.31 -3.08
C PRO A 74 12.10 -12.02 -1.72
N ARG A 75 11.32 -12.97 -1.21
CA ARG A 75 10.81 -12.92 0.16
C ARG A 75 11.85 -13.50 1.13
N ALA A 76 12.16 -12.77 2.18
CA ALA A 76 13.05 -13.27 3.23
C ALA A 76 12.50 -14.57 3.84
N GLY A 77 13.33 -15.61 3.90
CA GLY A 77 12.97 -16.91 4.49
C GLY A 77 12.01 -17.77 3.68
N ALA A 78 11.77 -17.46 2.40
CA ALA A 78 10.96 -18.29 1.51
C ALA A 78 11.60 -18.39 0.12
N GLU A 79 11.39 -19.52 -0.57
CA GLU A 79 11.85 -19.75 -1.95
C GLU A 79 10.91 -19.14 -3.00
N ARG A 80 10.30 -17.99 -2.70
CA ARG A 80 9.31 -17.33 -3.57
C ARG A 80 9.52 -15.82 -3.57
N ASN A 81 9.07 -15.15 -4.62
CA ASN A 81 9.13 -13.69 -4.69
C ASN A 81 7.88 -13.04 -4.08
N TRP A 82 7.96 -11.73 -3.87
CA TRP A 82 6.78 -10.95 -3.53
C TRP A 82 5.80 -10.95 -4.70
N VAL A 83 4.51 -10.90 -4.40
CA VAL A 83 3.45 -10.87 -5.42
C VAL A 83 2.68 -9.57 -5.25
N TYR A 84 2.66 -8.74 -6.29
CA TYR A 84 1.98 -7.45 -6.27
C TYR A 84 0.45 -7.63 -6.13
N PRO A 85 -0.25 -6.63 -5.56
CA PRO A 85 -1.71 -6.60 -5.54
C PRO A 85 -2.29 -6.59 -6.96
N SER A 86 -3.47 -7.18 -7.14
CA SER A 86 -4.26 -6.99 -8.36
C SER A 86 -4.93 -5.61 -8.40
N GLU A 87 -5.50 -5.26 -9.54
CA GLU A 87 -6.32 -4.03 -9.69
C GLU A 87 -7.46 -3.98 -8.67
N GLN A 88 -8.17 -5.08 -8.51
CA GLN A 88 -9.26 -5.18 -7.54
C GLN A 88 -8.76 -5.02 -6.10
N MET A 89 -7.61 -5.61 -5.77
CA MET A 89 -7.01 -5.45 -4.44
C MET A 89 -6.58 -4.02 -4.17
N PHE A 90 -5.99 -3.34 -5.16
CA PHE A 90 -5.58 -1.94 -5.05
C PHE A 90 -6.80 -1.04 -4.84
N TRP A 91 -7.85 -1.20 -5.66
CA TRP A 91 -9.11 -0.47 -5.53
C TRP A 91 -9.70 -0.62 -4.11
N ASN A 92 -9.83 -1.86 -3.64
CA ASN A 92 -10.34 -2.15 -2.31
C ASN A 92 -9.45 -1.55 -1.20
N ALA A 93 -8.12 -1.54 -1.40
CA ALA A 93 -7.20 -0.92 -0.45
C ALA A 93 -7.34 0.61 -0.39
N MET A 94 -7.57 1.26 -1.52
CA MET A 94 -7.82 2.70 -1.58
C MET A 94 -9.14 3.06 -0.87
N LEU A 95 -10.20 2.27 -1.08
CA LEU A 95 -11.47 2.49 -0.38
C LEU A 95 -11.34 2.37 1.15
N ARG A 96 -10.56 1.39 1.65
CA ARG A 96 -10.27 1.24 3.09
C ARG A 96 -9.48 2.40 3.68
N LYS A 97 -8.65 3.07 2.86
CA LYS A 97 -7.91 4.27 3.25
C LYS A 97 -8.79 5.55 3.23
N GLY A 98 -10.09 5.41 2.99
CA GLY A 98 -11.02 6.53 2.92
C GLY A 98 -11.09 7.21 1.55
N TRP A 99 -10.37 6.70 0.54
CA TRP A 99 -10.46 7.26 -0.81
C TRP A 99 -11.86 7.06 -1.39
N ARG A 100 -12.39 8.08 -2.07
CA ARG A 100 -13.70 8.04 -2.74
C ARG A 100 -13.51 8.53 -4.17
N TRP A 101 -13.75 7.63 -5.11
CA TRP A 101 -13.67 7.91 -6.54
C TRP A 101 -14.91 8.69 -6.98
N ASN A 102 -14.74 9.88 -7.55
CA ASN A 102 -15.84 10.61 -8.15
C ASN A 102 -16.06 10.14 -9.60
N LYS A 103 -17.22 10.48 -10.15
CA LYS A 103 -17.52 10.18 -11.56
C LYS A 103 -16.54 10.96 -12.45
N GLY A 104 -15.80 10.22 -13.27
CA GLY A 104 -14.81 10.78 -14.21
C GLY A 104 -13.39 10.90 -13.66
N ASP A 105 -13.14 10.56 -12.39
CA ASP A 105 -11.78 10.59 -11.82
C ASP A 105 -10.87 9.52 -12.42
N ILE A 106 -11.45 8.39 -12.84
CA ILE A 106 -10.71 7.20 -13.25
C ILE A 106 -11.53 6.35 -14.22
N ASN A 107 -10.88 5.85 -15.27
CA ASN A 107 -11.38 4.86 -16.20
C ASN A 107 -10.74 3.49 -15.93
N GLN A 108 -11.28 2.43 -16.53
CA GLN A 108 -10.76 1.07 -16.33
C GLN A 108 -9.27 0.94 -16.70
N ASN A 109 -8.84 1.52 -17.82
CA ASN A 109 -7.45 1.46 -18.27
C ASN A 109 -6.49 2.18 -17.31
N ASP A 110 -6.94 3.28 -16.71
CA ASP A 110 -6.12 4.08 -15.80
C ASP A 110 -5.66 3.25 -14.59
N MET A 111 -6.50 2.31 -14.10
CA MET A 111 -6.14 1.44 -12.99
C MET A 111 -5.00 0.48 -13.34
N GLY A 112 -5.07 -0.12 -14.53
CA GLY A 112 -4.01 -0.98 -15.05
C GLY A 112 -2.70 -0.22 -15.22
N ASP A 113 -2.77 1.01 -15.72
CA ASP A 113 -1.60 1.86 -15.91
C ASP A 113 -0.96 2.30 -14.58
N ILE A 114 -1.77 2.70 -13.59
CA ILE A 114 -1.30 3.04 -12.23
C ILE A 114 -0.50 1.88 -11.64
N ILE A 115 -1.04 0.65 -11.73
CA ILE A 115 -0.40 -0.52 -11.11
C ILE A 115 0.87 -0.90 -11.84
N LYS A 116 0.88 -0.88 -13.18
CA LYS A 116 2.11 -1.12 -13.95
C LYS A 116 3.21 -0.12 -13.58
N ILE A 117 2.87 1.17 -13.48
CA ILE A 117 3.83 2.22 -13.09
C ILE A 117 4.35 1.95 -11.66
N HIS A 118 3.48 1.59 -10.72
CA HIS A 118 3.87 1.32 -9.34
C HIS A 118 4.76 0.08 -9.21
N ASN A 119 4.40 -1.01 -9.89
CA ASN A 119 5.20 -2.24 -9.91
C ASN A 119 6.59 -1.94 -10.51
N GLN A 120 6.63 -1.23 -11.64
CA GLN A 120 7.88 -0.84 -12.29
C GLN A 120 8.76 0.06 -11.40
N ASN A 121 8.17 0.95 -10.61
CA ASN A 121 8.91 1.75 -9.62
C ASN A 121 9.54 0.84 -8.56
N ASN A 122 8.78 -0.11 -8.01
CA ASN A 122 9.29 -1.06 -7.01
C ASN A 122 10.43 -1.93 -7.57
N GLU A 123 10.31 -2.41 -8.81
CA GLU A 123 11.37 -3.18 -9.48
C GLU A 123 12.64 -2.33 -9.67
N GLN A 124 12.51 -1.07 -10.09
CA GLN A 124 13.67 -0.17 -10.22
C GLN A 124 14.33 0.10 -8.87
N ALA A 125 13.54 0.36 -7.82
CA ALA A 125 14.06 0.54 -6.47
C ALA A 125 14.83 -0.70 -5.99
N TRP A 126 14.34 -1.90 -6.31
CA TRP A 126 15.05 -3.14 -6.00
C TRP A 126 16.38 -3.27 -6.74
N GLN A 127 16.43 -2.93 -8.03
CA GLN A 127 17.69 -2.93 -8.78
C GLN A 127 18.71 -1.95 -8.21
N GLU A 128 18.27 -0.78 -7.76
CA GLU A 128 19.16 0.20 -7.10
C GLU A 128 19.68 -0.30 -5.74
N ILE A 129 18.85 -1.02 -4.96
CA ILE A 129 19.29 -1.69 -3.72
C ILE A 129 20.39 -2.70 -4.03
N LEU A 130 20.18 -3.59 -5.00
CA LEU A 130 21.19 -4.59 -5.40
C LEU A 130 22.49 -3.94 -5.88
N ARG A 131 22.39 -2.84 -6.64
CA ARG A 131 23.54 -2.06 -7.08
C ARG A 131 24.32 -1.49 -5.89
N TRP A 132 23.59 -0.92 -4.93
CA TRP A 132 24.16 -0.37 -3.71
C TRP A 132 24.84 -1.44 -2.86
N GLU A 133 24.20 -2.59 -2.64
CA GLU A 133 24.77 -3.72 -1.89
C GLU A 133 26.05 -4.26 -2.54
N LYS A 134 26.06 -4.38 -3.88
CA LYS A 134 27.25 -4.79 -4.63
C LYS A 134 28.41 -3.80 -4.51
N LEU A 135 28.13 -2.50 -4.44
CA LEU A 135 29.16 -1.48 -4.25
C LEU A 135 29.80 -1.55 -2.85
N HIS A 136 29.04 -2.02 -1.86
CA HIS A 136 29.46 -2.09 -0.47
C HIS A 136 29.75 -3.52 0.01
N SER A 137 29.80 -4.50 -0.90
CA SER A 137 30.23 -5.85 -0.57
C SER A 137 31.71 -5.83 -0.20
N LYS A 138 32.04 -6.28 1.01
CA LYS A 138 33.42 -6.42 1.48
C LYS A 138 34.08 -7.67 0.91
#